data_AF-A0A958RTW0-F1
#
_entry.id   AF-A0A958RTW0-F1
#
_cell.length_a   1.000
_cell.length_b   1.000
_cell.length_c   1.000
_cell.angle_alpha   90.00
_cell.angle_beta   90.00
_cell.angle_gamma   90.00
#
_symmetry.space_group_name_H-M   'P 1'
#
loop_
_entity.id
_entity.type
_entity.pdbx_description
1 polymer ?
#
loop_
_entity_poly.entity_id
_entity_poly.type
_entity_poly.pdbx_seq_one_letter_code
_entity_poly.pdbx_strand_id
1 'polypeptide(L)' 'MYLCLCKGITWETVQETVKSGANSISQVMNKCEAGSDCGTCRFRIAKVLEQSIGHTKIESEELKSE' A
#
# COMPACT_ATOMS: atom_id res chain seq x y z
N MET A 1 12.05 8.70 0.01
CA MET A 1 11.02 9.81 -0.13
C MET A 1 9.79 9.43 0.70
N TYR A 2 9.07 10.37 1.33
CA TYR A 2 7.84 10.02 2.05
C TYR A 2 6.72 9.55 1.11
N LEU A 3 6.15 8.39 1.43
CA LEU A 3 4.97 7.85 0.76
C LEU A 3 3.69 8.27 1.51
N CYS A 4 3.69 8.16 2.84
CA CYS A 4 2.59 8.53 3.72
C CYS A 4 3.02 9.68 4.64
N LEU A 5 2.42 10.86 4.46
CA LEU A 5 2.74 12.04 5.26
C LEU A 5 2.14 11.98 6.66
N CYS A 6 0.92 11.45 6.82
CA CYS A 6 0.25 11.34 8.13
C CYS A 6 1.05 10.53 9.16
N LYS A 7 1.72 9.47 8.69
CA LYS A 7 2.46 8.53 9.53
C LYS A 7 3.98 8.67 9.39
N GLY A 8 4.46 9.60 8.56
CA GLY A 8 5.90 9.75 8.27
C GLY A 8 6.54 8.49 7.68
N ILE A 9 5.80 7.72 6.86
CA ILE A 9 6.30 6.47 6.29
C ILE A 9 6.90 6.70 4.91
N THR A 10 8.08 6.14 4.67
CA THR A 10 8.84 6.29 3.44
C THR A 10 8.48 5.23 2.40
N TRP A 11 8.80 5.49 1.13
CA TRP A 11 8.68 4.51 0.06
C TRP A 11 9.49 3.25 0.36
N GLU A 12 10.69 3.44 0.88
CA GLU A 12 11.64 2.40 1.27
C GLU A 12 11.06 1.47 2.35
N THR A 13 10.43 2.04 3.38
CA THR A 13 9.72 1.28 4.43
C THR A 13 8.58 0.44 3.85
N VAL A 14 7.79 0.98 2.92
CA VAL A 14 6.71 0.22 2.29
C VAL A 14 7.25 -0.90 1.42
N GLN A 15 8.31 -0.65 0.64
CA GLN A 15 8.97 -1.70 -0.14
C GLN A 15 9.52 -2.82 0.74
N GLU A 16 10.14 -2.50 1.87
CA GLU A 16 10.62 -3.49 2.83
C GLU A 16 9.47 -4.29 3.46
N THR A 17 8.36 -3.62 3.77
CA THR A 17 7.14 -4.27 4.28
C THR A 17 6.59 -5.30 3.28
N VAL A 18 6.58 -4.94 1.99
CA VAL A 18 6.17 -5.83 0.90
C VAL A 18 7.15 -6.98 0.70
N LYS A 19 8.46 -6.72 0.69
CA LYS A 19 9.50 -7.77 0.66
C LYS A 19 9.44 -8.72 1.86
N SER A 20 8.98 -8.24 3.00
CA SER A 20 8.72 -9.02 4.22
C SER A 20 7.39 -9.80 4.16
N GLY A 21 6.79 -9.94 2.98
CA GLY A 21 5.62 -10.78 2.72
C GLY A 21 4.28 -10.08 2.83
N ALA A 22 4.20 -8.74 2.86
CA ALA A 22 2.92 -8.07 2.71
C ALA A 22 2.47 -8.11 1.24
N ASN A 23 1.27 -8.63 0.98
CA ASN A 23 0.72 -8.80 -0.36
C ASN A 23 -0.56 -8.00 -0.64
N SER A 24 -1.01 -7.17 0.30
CA SER A 24 -2.19 -6.32 0.16
C SER A 24 -2.03 -5.00 0.91
N ILE A 25 -2.83 -3.99 0.55
CA ILE A 25 -2.83 -2.69 1.23
C ILE A 25 -3.18 -2.87 2.72
N SER A 26 -4.13 -3.75 3.04
CA SER A 26 -4.51 -4.06 4.42
C SER A 26 -3.36 -4.63 5.23
N GLN A 27 -2.55 -5.52 4.65
CA GLN A 27 -1.34 -6.02 5.31
C GLN A 27 -0.26 -4.95 5.47
N VAL A 28 -0.10 -4.06 4.48
CA VAL A 28 0.81 -2.91 4.60
C VAL A 28 0.37 -1.98 5.74
N MET A 29 -0.93 -1.64 5.80
CA MET A 29 -1.49 -0.84 6.90
C MET A 29 -1.28 -1.50 8.25
N ASN A 30 -1.46 -2.82 8.35
CA ASN A 30 -1.25 -3.54 9.61
C ASN A 30 0.22 -3.54 10.05
N LYS A 31 1.16 -3.70 9.10
CA LYS A 31 2.60 -3.82 9.41
C LYS A 31 3.33 -2.50 9.63
N CYS A 32 2.99 -1.45 8.86
CA CYS A 32 3.72 -0.17 8.92
C CYS A 32 2.82 1.07 8.98
N GLU A 33 1.52 0.89 9.22
CA GLU A 33 0.52 1.97 9.39
C GLU A 33 0.30 2.89 8.18
N ALA A 34 1.05 2.73 7.09
CA ALA A 34 0.89 3.54 5.90
C ALA A 34 -0.52 3.36 5.31
N GLY A 35 -1.29 4.45 5.24
CA GLY A 35 -2.65 4.45 4.71
C GLY A 35 -3.76 4.16 5.74
N SER A 36 -3.41 4.03 7.03
CA SER A 36 -4.38 3.82 8.12
C SER A 36 -5.11 5.09 8.59
N ASP A 37 -4.80 6.24 8.00
CA ASP A 37 -5.38 7.55 8.34
C ASP A 37 -6.12 8.14 7.12
N CYS A 38 -5.67 9.26 6.53
CA CYS A 38 -6.37 9.94 5.43
C CYS A 38 -6.51 9.14 4.12
N GLY A 39 -5.78 8.04 3.97
CA GLY A 39 -5.89 7.12 2.83
C GLY A 39 -5.32 7.60 1.49
N THR A 40 -4.92 8.87 1.33
CA THR A 40 -4.43 9.42 0.04
C THR A 40 -3.23 8.65 -0.53
N CYS A 41 -2.42 8.03 0.33
CA CYS A 41 -1.26 7.24 -0.11
C CYS A 41 -1.60 5.81 -0.55
N ARG A 42 -2.84 5.31 -0.37
CA ARG A 42 -3.22 3.92 -0.67
C ARG A 42 -3.00 3.55 -2.14
N PHE A 43 -3.29 4.46 -3.08
CA PHE A 43 -2.98 4.25 -4.51
C PHE A 43 -1.47 4.05 -4.75
N ARG A 44 -0.60 4.79 -4.05
CA ARG A 44 0.86 4.62 -4.15
C ARG A 44 1.29 3.28 -3.58
N ILE A 45 0.71 2.84 -2.46
CA ILE A 45 0.93 1.51 -1.89
C ILE A 45 0.54 0.42 -2.89
N ALA A 46 -0.62 0.55 -3.54
CA ALA A 46 -1.06 -0.38 -4.58
C ALA A 46 -0.04 -0.49 -5.72
N LYS A 47 0.57 0.63 -6.15
CA LYS A 47 1.64 0.62 -7.15
C LYS A 47 2.91 -0.07 -6.68
N VAL A 48 3.30 0.09 -5.41
CA VAL A 48 4.43 -0.67 -4.84
C VAL A 48 4.14 -2.18 -4.87
N LEU A 49 2.92 -2.58 -4.49
CA LEU A 49 2.49 -3.98 -4.47
C LEU A 49 2.47 -4.56 -5.89
N GLU A 50 1.89 -3.85 -6.86
CA GLU A 50 1.85 -4.25 -8.28
C GLU A 50 3.26 -4.49 -8.85
N GLN A 51 4.18 -3.58 -8.55
CA GLN A 51 5.58 -3.67 -8.98
C GLN A 51 6.34 -4.83 -8.31
N SER A 52 6.00 -5.16 -7.06
CA SER A 52 6.77 -6.12 -6.27
C SER A 52 6.25 -7.55 -6.39
N ILE A 53 4.95 -7.74 -6.62
CA ILE A 53 4.30 -9.07 -6.60
C ILE A 53 4.20 -9.66 -8.01
N GLY A 54 4.37 -8.85 -9.06
CA GLY A 54 4.29 -9.30 -10.45
C GLY A 54 2.87 -9.69 -10.84
N HIS A 55 2.16 -8.79 -11.55
CA HIS A 55 0.93 -9.05 -12.31
C HIS A 55 0.04 -10.20 -11.80
N THR A 56 -0.45 -10.09 -10.56
CA THR A 56 -1.64 -10.85 -10.14
C THR A 56 -2.76 -9.84 -9.98
N LYS A 57 -3.67 -9.87 -10.95
CA LYS A 57 -4.96 -9.17 -11.07
C LYS A 57 -5.40 -8.51 -9.75
N ILE A 58 -5.18 -7.20 -9.59
CA ILE A 58 -5.92 -6.41 -8.60
C ILE A 58 -7.33 -6.30 -9.17
N GLU A 59 -8.22 -7.20 -8.76
CA GLU A 59 -9.64 -7.12 -9.10
C GLU A 59 -10.18 -5.83 -8.48
N SER A 60 -10.52 -4.89 -9.36
CA SER A 60 -11.06 -3.58 -9.05
C SER A 60 -12.53 -3.67 -8.63
N GLU A 61 -12.85 -4.53 -7.67
CA GLU A 61 -14.18 -4.62 -7.05
C GLU A 61 -14.13 -3.90 -5.70
N GLU A 62 -14.31 -2.58 -5.78
CA GLU A 62 -15.10 -1.72 -4.88
C GLU A 62 -14.58 -0.28 -4.92
N LEU A 63 -14.88 0.39 -6.03
CA LEU A 63 -15.27 1.80 -5.96
C LEU A 63 -16.38 2.07 -6.98
N LYS A 64 -17.46 1.31 -6.87
CA LYS A 64 -18.80 1.68 -7.32
C LYS A 64 -19.75 1.40 -6.17
N SER A 65 -19.94 2.40 -5.33
CA SER A 65 -21.12 2.52 -4.49
C SER A 65 -21.60 3.95 -4.67
N GLU A 66 -22.60 4.06 -5.55
CA GLU A 66 -23.71 5.03 -5.59
C GLU A 66 -23.46 6.50 -5.22
#